data_AF-G9X316-F1
#
_entry.id   AF-G9X316-F1
#
_cell.length_a   1.000
_cell.length_b   1.000
_cell.length_c   1.000
_cell.angle_alpha   90.00
_cell.angle_beta   90.00
_cell.angle_gamma   90.00
#
_symmetry.space_group_name_H-M   'P 1'
#
loop_
_entity.id
_entity.type
_entity.pdbx_description
1 polymer ?
#
loop_
_entity_poly.entity_id
_entity_poly.type
_entity_poly.pdbx_seq_one_letter_code
_entity_poly.pdbx_strand_id
1 'polypeptide(L)' 'MAVKIYIARCQWCGKTGNTSSGTSTGGAPINQPSVPGKCPSSPSGNGTHAPRWEVK' A
#
# COMPACT_ATOMS: atom_id res chain seq x y z
N MET A 1 -11.77 -9.14 -17.86
CA MET A 1 -10.91 -8.03 -17.36
C MET A 1 -9.75 -8.65 -16.62
N ALA A 2 -8.50 -8.34 -16.97
CA ALA A 2 -7.35 -8.87 -16.26
C ALA A 2 -7.28 -8.25 -14.85
N VAL A 3 -7.19 -9.08 -13.83
CA VAL A 3 -7.05 -8.62 -12.45
C VAL A 3 -5.65 -8.05 -12.28
N LYS A 4 -5.55 -6.73 -12.06
CA LYS A 4 -4.27 -6.07 -11.78
C LYS A 4 -3.81 -6.44 -10.37
N ILE A 5 -2.52 -6.73 -10.19
CA ILE A 5 -1.93 -6.93 -8.87
C ILE A 5 -1.48 -5.57 -8.32
N TYR A 6 -1.79 -5.31 -7.06
CA TYR A 6 -1.37 -4.10 -6.36
C TYR A 6 -0.44 -4.45 -5.20
N ILE A 7 0.46 -3.53 -4.88
CA ILE A 7 1.34 -3.59 -3.73
C ILE A 7 1.12 -2.36 -2.85
N ALA A 8 1.02 -2.56 -1.54
CA ALA A 8 0.96 -1.46 -0.59
C ALA A 8 2.35 -0.83 -0.50
N ARG A 9 2.46 0.47 -0.78
CA ARG A 9 3.72 1.20 -0.66
C ARG A 9 3.53 2.46 0.19
N CYS A 10 4.39 2.62 1.20
CA CYS A 10 4.39 3.81 2.03
C CYS A 10 4.88 5.01 1.21
N GLN A 11 4.07 6.07 1.16
CA GLN A 11 4.40 7.29 0.43
C GLN A 11 5.54 8.10 1.07
N TRP A 12 5.88 7.81 2.33
CA TRP A 12 6.92 8.54 3.06
C TRP A 12 8.28 7.86 3.01
N CYS A 13 8.34 6.54 3.25
CA CYS A 13 9.61 5.81 3.31
C CYS A 13 9.83 4.85 2.14
N GLY A 14 8.88 4.75 1.21
CA GLY A 14 8.95 3.87 0.04
C GLY A 14 8.85 2.37 0.35
N LYS A 15 8.77 1.98 1.63
CA LYS A 15 8.68 0.60 2.08
C LYS A 15 7.40 -0.06 1.57
N THR A 16 7.53 -1.28 1.09
CA THR A 16 6.42 -2.09 0.59
C THR A 16 5.82 -2.98 1.68
N GLY A 17 4.57 -3.35 1.49
CA GLY A 17 3.77 -4.11 2.44
C GLY A 17 3.03 -5.26 1.78
N ASN A 18 1.77 -5.46 2.19
CA ASN A 18 0.94 -6.51 1.62
C ASN A 18 0.72 -6.30 0.12
N THR A 19 0.47 -7.41 -0.59
CA THR A 19 0.01 -7.39 -1.98
C THR A 19 -1.43 -7.85 -2.03
N SER A 20 -2.20 -7.31 -2.97
CA SER A 20 -3.59 -7.72 -3.14
C SER A 20 -4.04 -7.53 -4.58
N SER A 21 -5.02 -8.35 -4.97
CA SER A 21 -5.63 -8.32 -6.28
C SER A 21 -6.61 -7.13 -6.36
N GLY A 22 -6.57 -6.40 -7.47
CA GLY A 22 -7.54 -5.35 -7.75
C GLY A 22 -8.97 -5.87 -7.89
N THR A 23 -9.94 -4.96 -7.95
CA THR A 23 -11.33 -5.36 -8.19
C THR A 23 -11.50 -5.93 -9.59
N SER A 24 -12.53 -6.75 -9.79
CA SER A 24 -12.93 -7.28 -11.09
C SER A 24 -13.25 -6.20 -12.12
N THR A 25 -13.58 -4.99 -11.67
CA THR A 25 -13.82 -3.76 -12.47
C THR A 25 -12.55 -2.97 -12.79
N GLY A 26 -11.36 -3.43 -12.36
CA GLY A 26 -10.07 -2.81 -12.67
C GLY A 26 -9.59 -1.76 -11.67
N GLY A 27 -10.29 -1.59 -10.54
CA GLY A 27 -9.94 -0.68 -9.46
C GLY A 27 -8.91 -1.24 -8.48
N ALA A 28 -8.47 -0.39 -7.55
CA ALA A 28 -7.61 -0.78 -6.43
C ALA A 28 -8.35 -1.76 -5.48
N PRO A 29 -7.62 -2.57 -4.70
CA PRO A 29 -8.20 -3.49 -3.73
C PRO A 29 -9.09 -2.78 -2.70
N ILE A 30 -10.17 -3.43 -2.25
CA ILE A 30 -11.13 -2.88 -1.28
C ILE A 30 -10.56 -2.78 0.15
N ASN A 31 -9.57 -3.60 0.45
CA ASN A 31 -8.90 -3.63 1.74
C ASN A 31 -7.92 -2.46 1.86
N GLN A 32 -7.74 -1.98 3.08
CA GLN A 32 -6.77 -0.92 3.35
C GLN A 32 -5.34 -1.46 3.10
N PRO A 33 -4.48 -0.71 2.39
CA PRO A 33 -3.09 -1.09 2.21
C PRO A 33 -2.38 -1.04 3.57
N SER A 34 -1.53 -2.02 3.86
CA SER A 34 -0.80 -2.09 5.12
C SER A 34 0.68 -2.36 4.88
N VAL A 35 1.54 -1.64 5.61
CA VAL A 35 3.00 -1.79 5.55
C VAL A 35 3.49 -2.16 6.95
N PRO A 36 4.21 -3.30 7.10
CA PRO A 36 4.62 -3.77 8.42
C PRO A 36 5.79 -2.97 9.00
N GLY A 37 5.75 -2.81 10.32
CA GLY A 37 6.78 -2.14 11.13
C GLY A 37 6.51 -0.66 11.37
N LYS A 38 7.55 0.05 11.85
CA LYS A 38 7.52 1.51 12.01
C LYS A 38 8.08 2.19 10.76
N CYS A 39 7.46 3.32 10.40
CA CYS A 39 7.89 4.19 9.33
C CYS A 39 8.98 5.16 9.84
N PRO A 40 10.23 5.06 9.35
CA PRO A 40 11.31 5.95 9.79
C PRO A 40 11.12 7.38 9.28
N SER A 41 10.49 7.55 8.12
CA SER A 41 10.25 8.85 7.47
C SER A 41 8.87 9.43 7.78
N SER A 42 8.21 8.95 8.85
CA SER A 42 6.87 9.44 9.21
C SER A 42 6.96 10.91 9.66
N PRO A 43 6.30 11.86 8.96
CA PRO A 43 6.38 13.27 9.31
C PRO A 43 5.74 13.59 10.67
N SER A 44 4.85 12.72 11.17
CA SER A 44 4.22 12.86 12.49
C SER A 44 5.07 12.30 13.63
N GLY A 45 6.21 11.66 13.35
CA GLY A 45 7.05 11.03 14.39
C GLY A 45 6.45 9.79 15.06
N ASN A 46 5.17 9.48 14.82
CA ASN A 46 4.45 8.35 15.43
C ASN A 46 4.86 6.98 14.84
N GLY A 47 5.74 6.97 13.83
CA GLY A 47 6.15 5.74 13.16
C GLY A 47 5.02 5.07 12.36
N THR A 48 3.89 5.75 12.17
CA THR A 48 2.79 5.27 11.32
C THR A 48 3.21 5.36 9.85
N HIS A 49 2.82 4.37 9.04
CA HIS A 49 3.02 4.42 7.60
C HIS A 49 1.85 5.18 6.92
N ALA A 50 2.11 5.80 5.77
CA ALA A 50 1.08 6.27 4.84
C ALA A 50 1.04 5.36 3.60
N PRO A 51 0.52 4.13 3.73
CA PRO A 51 0.50 3.18 2.63
C PRO A 51 -0.55 3.57 1.56
N ARG A 52 -0.20 3.41 0.28
CA ARG A 52 -1.12 3.49 -0.85
C ARG A 52 -0.95 2.28 -1.76
N TRP A 53 -2.02 1.89 -2.44
CA TRP A 53 -1.95 0.84 -3.45
C TRP A 53 -1.27 1.38 -4.71
N GLU A 54 -0.18 0.74 -5.11
CA GLU A 54 0.48 0.96 -6.40
C GLU A 54 0.31 -0.29 -7.26
N VAL A 55 0.08 -0.11 -8.56
CA VAL A 55 0.04 -1.24 -9.50
C VAL A 55 1.44 -1.85 -9.55
N LYS A 56 1.52 -3.16 -9.32
CA LYS A 56 2.78 -3.90 -9.37
C LYS A 56 3.23 -4.12 -10.81
#